data_AF-A0A8S3DF61-F1
#
_entry.id   AF-A0A8S3DF61-F1
#
_cell.length_a   1.000
_cell.length_b   1.000
_cell.length_c   1.000
_cell.angle_alpha   90.00
_cell.angle_beta   90.00
_cell.angle_gamma   90.00
#
_symmetry.space_group_name_H-M   'P 1'
#
loop_
_entity.id
_entity.type
_entity.pdbx_description
1 polymer ?
#
loop_
_entity_poly.entity_id
_entity_poly.type
_entity_poly.pdbx_seq_one_letter_code
_entity_poly.pdbx_strand_id
1 'polypeptide(L)'
;MIFSRLLLNKSSSFDDFGVPGTYMSVLLLASWLLICVCIIRGVQSSGKVAYFTAIFPYIVLLVLIIFTATLDGAREGILFYVVPRWKLIGSFKIWQAAASQVFFSLSISFGSLIAYSAASDFHNKFFQQMCIVVSCDCFTGVFAGFAVFATIGFLAKSLNESVETYATASGPGLAFITYPAALAKMPASPFFSIIFFLMLLALGLGSQFASTDVPVTALMEFFPSYAKRRSLLVVITCSVFYLASLPFACPGGIYLFELFQEYTANISLVFIGFFEVISIAYIYGFNRFMNDVEMMLGKRAAQYYLFVTWCITAPILTLVSAYAINQC
;
A
#
# COMPACT_ATOMS: atom_id res chain seq x y z
N MET A 1 -15.12 18.21 -8.98
CA MET A 1 -16.45 18.58 -8.46
C MET A 1 -17.27 17.36 -8.00
N ILE A 2 -17.37 16.28 -8.81
CA ILE A 2 -18.15 15.07 -8.46
C ILE A 2 -17.61 14.37 -7.19
N PHE A 3 -16.31 14.08 -7.14
CA PHE A 3 -15.72 13.39 -5.98
C PHE A 3 -15.97 14.09 -4.64
N SER A 4 -15.68 15.39 -4.56
CA SER A 4 -15.82 16.15 -3.31
C SER A 4 -17.28 16.42 -2.93
N ARG A 5 -18.19 16.66 -3.89
CA ARG A 5 -19.58 17.04 -3.57
C ARG A 5 -20.58 15.89 -3.57
N LEU A 6 -20.49 14.99 -4.55
CA LEU A 6 -21.47 13.89 -4.71
C LEU A 6 -21.06 12.64 -3.93
N LEU A 7 -19.77 12.28 -3.95
CA LEU A 7 -19.30 11.09 -3.24
C LEU A 7 -19.03 11.41 -1.77
N LEU A 8 -18.13 12.35 -1.49
CA LEU A 8 -17.73 12.64 -0.12
C LEU A 8 -18.74 13.50 0.66
N ASN A 9 -19.62 14.23 -0.05
CA ASN A 9 -20.42 15.32 0.54
C ASN A 9 -19.56 16.19 1.47
N LYS A 10 -18.39 16.61 0.99
CA LYS A 10 -17.29 17.15 1.79
C LYS A 10 -17.74 18.38 2.57
N SER A 11 -17.46 18.38 3.88
CA SER A 11 -17.69 19.54 4.74
C SER A 11 -16.79 20.73 4.37
N SER A 12 -17.24 21.93 4.72
CA SER A 12 -16.47 23.16 4.55
C SER A 12 -15.26 23.26 5.49
N SER A 13 -15.33 22.65 6.68
CA SER A 13 -14.28 22.68 7.71
C SER A 13 -14.26 21.39 8.52
N PHE A 14 -13.16 21.16 9.25
CA PHE A 14 -13.07 20.08 10.24
C PHE A 14 -14.08 20.25 11.37
N ASP A 15 -14.38 21.50 11.76
CA ASP A 15 -15.30 21.81 12.86
C ASP A 15 -16.76 21.41 12.55
N ASP A 16 -17.11 21.34 11.26
CA ASP A 16 -18.42 20.88 10.80
C ASP A 16 -18.30 19.42 10.32
N PHE A 17 -17.99 18.51 11.23
CA PHE A 17 -17.64 17.13 10.88
C PHE A 17 -18.81 16.34 10.25
N GLY A 18 -20.04 16.70 10.63
CA GLY A 18 -21.27 16.04 10.18
C GLY A 18 -21.47 14.63 10.75
N VAL A 19 -22.51 13.95 10.26
CA VAL A 19 -22.85 12.55 10.62
C VAL A 19 -22.48 11.59 9.50
N PRO A 20 -22.24 10.29 9.79
CA PRO A 20 -21.90 9.31 8.77
C PRO A 20 -22.97 9.24 7.69
N GLY A 21 -22.56 9.43 6.43
CA GLY A 21 -23.49 9.35 5.30
C GLY A 21 -23.93 7.91 5.06
N THR A 22 -25.25 7.66 4.99
CA THR A 22 -25.82 6.31 4.87
C THR A 22 -25.19 5.50 3.73
N TYR A 23 -25.02 6.12 2.55
CA TYR A 23 -24.42 5.46 1.39
C TYR A 23 -22.97 5.01 1.67
N MET A 24 -22.14 5.89 2.23
CA MET A 24 -20.75 5.58 2.55
C MET A 24 -20.63 4.55 3.69
N SER A 25 -21.48 4.65 4.72
CA SER A 25 -21.50 3.66 5.81
C SER A 25 -21.91 2.26 5.33
N VAL A 26 -22.81 2.14 4.35
CA VAL A 26 -23.20 0.86 3.75
C VAL A 26 -22.08 0.28 2.89
N LEU A 27 -21.40 1.10 2.07
CA LEU A 27 -20.24 0.65 1.29
C LEU A 27 -19.07 0.23 2.18
N LEU A 28 -18.84 0.96 3.28
CA LEU A 28 -17.84 0.62 4.28
C LEU A 28 -18.18 -0.72 4.95
N LEU A 29 -19.45 -0.94 5.32
CA LEU A 29 -19.90 -2.22 5.87
C LEU A 29 -19.69 -3.36 4.87
N ALA A 30 -20.08 -3.16 3.60
CA ALA A 30 -19.88 -4.15 2.54
C ALA A 30 -18.40 -4.51 2.36
N SER A 31 -17.51 -3.51 2.45
CA SER A 31 -16.05 -3.71 2.36
C SER A 31 -15.52 -4.54 3.54
N TRP A 32 -15.93 -4.22 4.76
CA TRP A 32 -15.55 -5.00 5.96
C TRP A 32 -16.12 -6.42 5.97
N LEU A 33 -17.35 -6.61 5.49
CA LEU A 33 -17.94 -7.95 5.31
C LEU A 33 -17.15 -8.77 4.31
N LEU A 34 -16.72 -8.16 3.20
CA LEU A 34 -15.91 -8.84 2.20
C LEU A 34 -14.53 -9.23 2.77
N ILE A 35 -13.86 -8.33 3.48
CA ILE A 35 -12.60 -8.63 4.19
C ILE A 35 -12.80 -9.79 5.17
N CYS A 36 -13.85 -9.72 6.00
CA CYS A 36 -14.19 -10.75 6.99
C CYS A 36 -14.34 -12.12 6.33
N VAL A 37 -15.13 -12.23 5.25
CA VAL A 37 -15.32 -13.49 4.51
C VAL A 37 -14.01 -14.01 3.93
N CYS A 38 -13.17 -13.13 3.38
CA CYS A 38 -11.89 -13.52 2.77
C CYS A 38 -10.89 -14.07 3.79
N ILE A 39 -10.83 -13.50 5.00
CA ILE A 39 -9.85 -13.89 6.04
C ILE A 39 -10.38 -14.89 7.08
N ILE A 40 -11.67 -15.25 7.04
CA ILE A 40 -12.32 -16.06 8.09
C ILE A 40 -11.64 -17.42 8.35
N ARG A 41 -11.00 -18.00 7.32
CA ARG A 41 -10.21 -19.25 7.42
C ARG A 41 -8.69 -19.02 7.40
N GLY A 42 -8.26 -17.79 7.65
CA GLY A 42 -6.86 -17.36 7.56
C GLY A 42 -6.26 -17.55 6.17
N VAL A 43 -4.95 -17.82 6.14
CA VAL A 43 -4.13 -17.99 4.92
C VAL A 43 -4.67 -19.00 3.91
N GLN A 44 -5.45 -19.99 4.34
CA GLN A 44 -6.07 -20.98 3.43
C GLN A 44 -7.19 -20.39 2.54
N SER A 45 -7.87 -19.35 3.03
CA SER A 45 -8.92 -18.64 2.28
C SER A 45 -8.32 -17.40 1.62
N SER A 46 -7.64 -16.55 2.38
CA SER A 46 -7.06 -15.31 1.86
C SER A 46 -6.01 -15.58 0.79
N GLY A 47 -5.23 -16.67 0.89
CA GLY A 47 -4.28 -17.08 -0.14
C GLY A 47 -4.93 -17.46 -1.47
N LYS A 48 -6.16 -18.02 -1.47
CA LYS A 48 -6.89 -18.33 -2.71
C LYS A 48 -7.40 -17.06 -3.38
N VAL A 49 -7.94 -16.14 -2.58
CA VAL A 49 -8.42 -14.83 -3.07
C VAL A 49 -7.24 -13.98 -3.55
N ALA A 50 -6.07 -14.12 -2.92
CA ALA A 50 -4.84 -13.42 -3.26
C ALA A 50 -4.41 -13.65 -4.73
N TYR A 51 -4.66 -14.83 -5.30
CA TYR A 51 -4.37 -15.07 -6.73
C TYR A 51 -5.15 -14.10 -7.63
N PHE A 52 -6.43 -13.88 -7.36
CA PHE A 52 -7.22 -12.91 -8.12
C PHE A 52 -6.75 -11.49 -7.82
N THR A 53 -6.63 -11.11 -6.55
CA THR A 53 -6.29 -9.72 -6.18
C THR A 53 -4.88 -9.31 -6.58
N ALA A 54 -3.96 -10.26 -6.73
CA ALA A 54 -2.60 -10.00 -7.21
C ALA A 54 -2.51 -9.99 -8.74
N ILE A 55 -3.15 -10.94 -9.45
CA ILE A 55 -2.99 -11.09 -10.91
C ILE A 55 -3.87 -10.10 -11.68
N PHE A 56 -5.11 -9.89 -11.22
CA PHE A 56 -6.08 -9.05 -11.93
C PHE A 56 -5.56 -7.61 -12.20
N PRO A 57 -4.90 -6.93 -11.24
CA PRO A 57 -4.31 -5.62 -11.51
C PRO A 57 -3.30 -5.61 -12.65
N TYR A 58 -2.44 -6.62 -12.80
CA TYR A 58 -1.50 -6.65 -13.92
C TYR A 58 -2.20 -6.78 -15.27
N ILE A 59 -3.27 -7.56 -15.34
CA ILE A 59 -4.09 -7.68 -16.56
C ILE A 59 -4.68 -6.32 -16.92
N VAL A 60 -5.27 -5.62 -15.94
CA VAL A 60 -5.88 -4.31 -16.17
C VAL A 60 -4.83 -3.28 -16.56
N LEU A 61 -3.68 -3.23 -15.89
CA LEU A 61 -2.57 -2.35 -16.23
C LEU A 61 -2.07 -2.61 -17.66
N LEU A 62 -1.93 -3.87 -18.07
CA LEU A 62 -1.52 -4.23 -19.43
C LEU A 62 -2.54 -3.77 -20.47
N VAL A 63 -3.84 -4.01 -20.22
CA VAL A 63 -4.92 -3.55 -21.11
C VAL A 63 -4.93 -2.04 -21.22
N LEU A 64 -4.75 -1.31 -20.10
CA LEU A 64 -4.69 0.15 -20.09
C LEU A 64 -3.47 0.66 -20.86
N ILE A 65 -2.29 0.07 -20.70
CA ILE A 65 -1.08 0.47 -21.44
C ILE A 65 -1.28 0.27 -22.94
N ILE A 66 -1.73 -0.92 -23.37
CA ILE A 66 -1.93 -1.23 -24.80
C ILE A 66 -2.96 -0.29 -25.40
N PHE A 67 -4.08 -0.07 -24.70
CA PHE A 67 -5.14 0.79 -25.20
C PHE A 67 -4.72 2.26 -25.24
N THR A 68 -4.16 2.79 -24.15
CA THR A 68 -3.72 4.20 -24.10
C THR A 68 -2.59 4.48 -25.09
N ALA A 69 -1.73 3.51 -25.40
CA ALA A 69 -0.72 3.65 -26.44
C ALA A 69 -1.31 3.88 -27.85
N THR A 70 -2.59 3.53 -28.08
CA THR A 70 -3.30 3.85 -29.33
C THR A 70 -3.91 5.25 -29.35
N LEU A 71 -3.90 5.96 -28.22
CA LEU A 71 -4.51 7.28 -28.07
C LEU A 71 -3.45 8.40 -28.20
N ASP A 72 -3.87 9.52 -28.79
CA ASP A 72 -3.02 10.70 -28.95
C ASP A 72 -2.63 11.30 -27.58
N GLY A 73 -1.37 11.67 -27.40
CA GLY A 73 -0.84 12.25 -26.16
C GLY A 73 -0.15 11.26 -25.23
N ALA A 74 -0.30 9.95 -25.43
CA ALA A 74 0.33 8.95 -24.57
C ALA A 74 1.86 9.02 -24.61
N ARG A 75 2.45 9.35 -25.78
CA ARG A 75 3.89 9.49 -25.95
C ARG A 75 4.45 10.61 -25.07
N GLU A 76 3.81 11.76 -25.04
CA GLU A 76 4.20 12.92 -24.24
C GLU A 76 4.18 12.58 -22.74
N GLY A 77 3.16 11.85 -22.30
CA GLY A 77 3.07 11.34 -20.94
C GLY A 77 4.22 10.37 -20.59
N ILE A 78 4.47 9.37 -21.44
CA ILE A 78 5.56 8.41 -21.22
C ILE A 78 6.92 9.12 -21.22
N LEU A 79 7.16 10.06 -22.14
CA LEU A 79 8.39 10.86 -22.16
C LEU A 79 8.56 11.65 -20.86
N PHE A 80 7.49 12.25 -20.33
CA PHE A 80 7.55 12.93 -19.04
C PHE A 80 7.97 11.98 -17.90
N TYR A 81 7.53 10.72 -17.95
CA TYR A 81 7.89 9.71 -16.95
C TYR A 81 9.35 9.24 -17.04
N VAL A 82 9.84 8.94 -18.25
CA VAL A 82 11.14 8.26 -18.43
C VAL A 82 12.31 9.20 -18.63
N VAL A 83 12.08 10.45 -19.05
CA VAL A 83 13.17 11.40 -19.33
C VAL A 83 13.84 11.83 -18.02
N PRO A 84 15.12 11.47 -17.80
CA PRO A 84 15.79 11.70 -16.52
C PRO A 84 16.14 13.18 -16.33
N ARG A 85 15.87 13.70 -15.13
CA ARG A 85 16.26 15.05 -14.71
C ARG A 85 17.44 14.99 -13.76
N TRP A 86 18.65 14.84 -14.31
CA TRP A 86 19.89 14.61 -13.53
C TRP A 86 20.18 15.63 -12.42
N LYS A 87 19.79 16.90 -12.62
CA LYS A 87 19.96 17.96 -11.61
C LYS A 87 19.26 17.65 -10.29
N LEU A 88 18.21 16.84 -10.34
CA LEU A 88 17.40 16.49 -9.18
C LEU A 88 18.07 15.45 -8.27
N ILE A 89 18.96 14.60 -8.82
CA ILE A 89 19.62 13.52 -8.04
C ILE A 89 20.52 14.06 -6.92
N GLY A 90 21.04 15.27 -7.07
CA GLY A 90 21.82 15.95 -6.02
C GLY A 90 20.99 16.43 -4.83
N SER A 91 19.66 16.39 -4.91
CA SER A 91 18.78 16.85 -3.83
C SER A 91 18.54 15.74 -2.81
N PHE A 92 18.86 16.02 -1.55
CA PHE A 92 18.57 15.13 -0.43
C PHE A 92 17.07 14.75 -0.35
N LYS A 93 16.17 15.68 -0.67
CA LYS A 93 14.71 15.45 -0.64
C LYS A 93 14.26 14.28 -1.52
N ILE A 94 14.97 14.00 -2.62
CA ILE A 94 14.59 12.90 -3.54
C ILE A 94 14.99 11.55 -2.98
N TRP A 95 16.16 11.46 -2.35
CA TRP A 95 16.59 10.24 -1.66
C TRP A 95 15.72 9.96 -0.44
N GLN A 96 15.31 11.01 0.27
CA GLN A 96 14.35 10.93 1.35
C GLN A 96 12.99 10.38 0.88
N ALA A 97 12.44 10.92 -0.21
CA ALA A 97 11.19 10.44 -0.79
C ALA A 97 11.31 8.99 -1.28
N ALA A 98 12.43 8.63 -1.92
CA ALA A 98 12.69 7.26 -2.38
C ALA A 98 12.77 6.26 -1.23
N ALA A 99 13.46 6.60 -0.14
CA ALA A 99 13.54 5.75 1.05
C ALA A 99 12.16 5.52 1.68
N SER A 100 11.38 6.59 1.83
CA SER A 100 10.01 6.52 2.36
C SER A 100 9.12 5.66 1.46
N GLN A 101 9.20 5.85 0.14
CA GLN A 101 8.44 5.06 -0.83
C GLN A 101 8.75 3.57 -0.70
N VAL A 102 10.02 3.17 -0.62
CA VAL A 102 10.40 1.76 -0.47
C VAL A 102 9.91 1.20 0.87
N PHE A 103 10.05 1.97 1.96
CA PHE A 103 9.62 1.56 3.29
C PHE A 103 8.11 1.26 3.35
N PHE A 104 7.30 2.18 2.84
CA PHE A 104 5.84 2.03 2.84
C PHE A 104 5.33 1.04 1.77
N SER A 105 5.98 0.96 0.59
CA SER A 105 5.58 0.02 -0.48
C SER A 105 5.69 -1.43 0.00
N LEU A 106 6.79 -1.78 0.68
CA LEU A 106 7.01 -3.12 1.23
C LEU A 106 6.23 -3.39 2.52
N SER A 107 5.44 -2.42 3.02
CA SER A 107 4.67 -2.55 4.27
C SER A 107 5.53 -2.99 5.46
N ILE A 108 6.74 -2.43 5.58
CA ILE A 108 7.67 -2.73 6.68
C ILE A 108 7.06 -2.23 8.00
N SER A 109 7.26 -2.97 9.08
CA SER A 109 6.77 -2.64 10.44
C SER A 109 5.25 -2.69 10.65
N PHE A 110 4.47 -3.16 9.67
CA PHE A 110 3.04 -3.43 9.86
C PHE A 110 2.74 -4.74 10.59
N GLY A 111 3.75 -5.59 10.82
CA GLY A 111 3.61 -6.93 11.42
C GLY A 111 3.06 -8.00 10.47
N SER A 112 2.54 -7.63 9.30
CA SER A 112 1.93 -8.55 8.32
C SER A 112 2.94 -9.57 7.77
N LEU A 113 4.16 -9.14 7.45
CA LEU A 113 5.25 -10.02 7.02
C LEU A 113 5.67 -11.02 8.11
N ILE A 114 5.62 -10.60 9.38
CA ILE A 114 5.90 -11.47 10.52
C ILE A 114 4.79 -12.51 10.66
N ALA A 115 3.52 -12.08 10.60
CA ALA A 115 2.37 -12.98 10.68
C ALA A 115 2.37 -14.03 9.54
N TYR A 116 2.71 -13.63 8.31
CA TYR A 116 2.79 -14.55 7.18
C TYR A 116 4.01 -15.48 7.22
N SER A 117 5.16 -14.98 7.69
CA SER A 117 6.34 -15.82 7.83
C SER A 117 6.19 -16.85 8.97
N ALA A 118 5.45 -16.53 10.04
CA ALA A 118 5.13 -17.46 11.13
C ALA A 118 4.30 -18.68 10.67
N ALA A 119 3.56 -18.56 9.57
CA ALA A 119 2.81 -19.66 8.97
C ALA A 119 3.62 -20.47 7.94
N SER A 120 4.88 -20.08 7.65
CA SER A 120 5.74 -20.75 6.68
C SER A 120 6.55 -21.89 7.31
N ASP A 121 7.01 -22.83 6.48
CA ASP A 121 7.90 -23.90 6.94
C ASP A 121 9.21 -23.33 7.50
N PHE A 122 9.70 -23.93 8.60
CA PHE A 122 10.92 -23.47 9.27
C PHE A 122 12.17 -23.49 8.37
N HIS A 123 12.26 -24.47 7.45
CA HIS A 123 13.39 -24.61 6.51
C HIS A 123 13.09 -24.00 5.12
N ASN A 124 12.25 -22.97 5.07
CA ASN A 124 11.91 -22.28 3.83
C ASN A 124 13.11 -21.45 3.31
N LYS A 125 13.24 -21.35 1.98
CA LYS A 125 14.25 -20.54 1.28
C LYS A 125 13.86 -19.06 1.28
N PHE A 126 13.73 -18.46 2.46
CA PHE A 126 13.18 -17.10 2.64
C PHE A 126 13.97 -16.03 1.86
N PHE A 127 15.29 -16.18 1.69
CA PHE A 127 16.09 -15.26 0.87
C PHE A 127 15.63 -15.19 -0.59
N GLN A 128 15.27 -16.32 -1.18
CA GLN A 128 14.77 -16.35 -2.56
C GLN A 128 13.40 -15.69 -2.65
N GLN A 129 12.52 -15.97 -1.70
CA GLN A 129 11.20 -15.36 -1.63
C GLN A 129 11.29 -13.84 -1.44
N MET A 130 12.16 -13.38 -0.54
CA MET A 130 12.44 -11.96 -0.33
C MET A 130 12.88 -11.26 -1.63
N CYS A 131 13.85 -11.83 -2.36
CA CYS A 131 14.31 -11.25 -3.63
C CYS A 131 13.19 -11.18 -4.67
N ILE A 132 12.34 -12.21 -4.76
CA ILE A 132 11.19 -12.22 -5.68
C ILE A 132 10.20 -11.12 -5.30
N VAL A 133 9.79 -11.03 -4.03
CA VAL A 133 8.81 -10.05 -3.54
C VAL A 133 9.30 -8.62 -3.80
N VAL A 134 10.55 -8.30 -3.42
CA VAL A 134 11.12 -6.97 -3.63
C VAL A 134 11.24 -6.64 -5.12
N SER A 135 11.64 -7.60 -5.96
CA SER A 135 11.74 -7.38 -7.40
C SER A 135 10.38 -7.16 -8.04
N CYS A 136 9.36 -7.93 -7.63
CA CYS A 136 7.98 -7.78 -8.09
C CYS A 136 7.40 -6.43 -7.66
N ASP A 137 7.62 -6.00 -6.42
CA ASP A 137 7.17 -4.70 -5.92
C ASP A 137 7.74 -3.54 -6.77
N CYS A 138 9.06 -3.50 -6.93
CA CYS A 138 9.74 -2.52 -7.79
C CYS A 138 9.23 -2.55 -9.24
N PHE A 139 9.12 -3.75 -9.82
CA PHE A 139 8.62 -3.91 -11.18
C PHE A 139 7.20 -3.37 -11.32
N THR A 140 6.34 -3.66 -10.34
CA THR A 140 4.94 -3.21 -10.35
C THR A 140 4.84 -1.70 -10.29
N GLY A 141 5.65 -1.04 -9.45
CA GLY A 141 5.72 0.42 -9.39
C GLY A 141 6.11 1.03 -10.73
N VAL A 142 7.14 0.48 -11.40
CA VAL A 142 7.57 0.94 -12.73
C VAL A 142 6.49 0.69 -13.79
N PHE A 143 5.92 -0.51 -13.80
CA PHE A 143 4.90 -0.93 -14.76
C PHE A 143 3.62 -0.09 -14.64
N ALA A 144 3.14 0.14 -13.41
CA ALA A 144 2.02 1.02 -13.13
C ALA A 144 2.33 2.47 -13.54
N GLY A 145 3.58 2.92 -13.36
CA GLY A 145 4.04 4.24 -13.82
C GLY A 145 3.79 4.47 -15.31
N PHE A 146 4.09 3.48 -16.17
CA PHE A 146 3.77 3.58 -17.60
C PHE A 146 2.27 3.73 -17.86
N ALA A 147 1.42 2.93 -17.19
CA ALA A 147 -0.03 3.03 -17.35
C ALA A 147 -0.58 4.41 -16.90
N VAL A 148 -0.09 4.91 -15.77
CA VAL A 148 -0.43 6.23 -15.21
C VAL A 148 -0.06 7.34 -16.17
N PHE A 149 1.22 7.41 -16.55
CA PHE A 149 1.69 8.52 -17.35
C PHE A 149 1.19 8.48 -18.80
N ALA A 150 0.97 7.31 -19.39
CA ALA A 150 0.30 7.20 -20.70
C ALA A 150 -1.13 7.75 -20.64
N THR A 151 -1.89 7.40 -19.59
CA THR A 151 -3.26 7.90 -19.37
C THR A 151 -3.29 9.42 -19.13
N ILE A 152 -2.36 9.93 -18.31
CA ILE A 152 -2.25 11.37 -18.05
C ILE A 152 -1.88 12.13 -19.33
N GLY A 153 -0.95 11.60 -20.14
CA GLY A 153 -0.57 12.20 -21.42
C GLY A 153 -1.76 12.35 -22.37
N PHE A 154 -2.57 11.29 -22.48
CA PHE A 154 -3.83 11.33 -23.24
C PHE A 154 -4.80 12.41 -22.71
N LEU A 155 -4.98 12.49 -21.39
CA LEU A 155 -5.85 13.49 -20.77
C LEU A 155 -5.37 14.91 -21.04
N ALA A 156 -4.07 15.17 -20.82
CA ALA A 156 -3.45 16.47 -21.04
C ALA A 156 -3.63 16.93 -22.50
N LYS A 157 -3.38 16.03 -23.46
CA LYS A 157 -3.60 16.30 -24.89
C LYS A 157 -5.07 16.59 -25.19
N SER A 158 -5.98 15.80 -24.64
CA SER A 158 -7.43 15.94 -24.83
C SER A 158 -8.05 17.17 -24.19
N LEU A 159 -7.29 17.87 -23.32
CA LEU A 159 -7.68 19.11 -22.67
C LEU A 159 -6.85 20.31 -23.13
N ASN A 160 -5.90 20.11 -24.05
CA ASN A 160 -4.92 21.12 -24.48
C ASN A 160 -4.15 21.74 -23.31
N GLU A 161 -3.78 20.91 -22.33
CA GLU A 161 -3.02 21.29 -21.15
C GLU A 161 -1.68 20.55 -21.07
N SER A 162 -0.83 20.98 -20.14
CA SER A 162 0.46 20.33 -19.90
C SER A 162 0.32 19.04 -19.09
N VAL A 163 1.21 18.06 -19.33
CA VAL A 163 1.29 16.83 -18.53
C VAL A 163 1.59 17.15 -17.05
N GLU A 164 2.37 18.20 -16.80
CA GLU A 164 2.78 18.62 -15.45
C GLU A 164 1.60 19.03 -14.57
N THR A 165 0.56 19.63 -15.16
CA THR A 165 -0.68 20.02 -14.46
C THR A 165 -1.31 18.83 -13.73
N TYR A 166 -1.25 17.64 -14.33
CA TYR A 166 -1.90 16.42 -13.82
C TYR A 166 -0.92 15.48 -13.11
N ALA A 167 0.38 15.54 -13.45
CA ALA A 167 1.42 14.73 -12.84
C ALA A 167 1.72 15.08 -11.38
N THR A 168 1.30 16.27 -10.92
CA THR A 168 1.42 16.70 -9.51
C THR A 168 0.32 16.13 -8.62
N ALA A 169 -0.75 15.58 -9.19
CA ALA A 169 -1.79 14.91 -8.42
C ALA A 169 -1.26 13.61 -7.81
N SER A 170 -1.44 13.44 -6.50
CA SER A 170 -1.06 12.24 -5.76
C SER A 170 -2.24 11.70 -4.95
N GLY A 171 -2.09 10.48 -4.43
CA GLY A 171 -3.05 9.86 -3.52
C GLY A 171 -4.49 9.78 -4.10
N PRO A 172 -5.52 10.07 -3.29
CA PRO A 172 -6.92 9.99 -3.72
C PRO A 172 -7.25 10.92 -4.90
N GLY A 173 -6.57 12.06 -5.04
CA GLY A 173 -6.80 12.99 -6.14
C GLY A 173 -6.47 12.37 -7.49
N LEU A 174 -5.34 11.66 -7.59
CA LEU A 174 -4.96 10.98 -8.83
C LEU A 174 -5.97 9.90 -9.22
N ALA A 175 -6.34 9.03 -8.27
CA ALA A 175 -7.20 7.87 -8.53
C ALA A 175 -8.69 8.22 -8.72
N PHE A 176 -9.21 9.24 -8.02
CA PHE A 176 -10.65 9.55 -8.02
C PHE A 176 -11.02 10.88 -8.68
N ILE A 177 -10.04 11.67 -9.15
CA ILE A 177 -10.30 12.91 -9.90
C ILE A 177 -9.66 12.83 -11.28
N THR A 178 -8.33 12.69 -11.36
CA THR A 178 -7.58 12.73 -12.62
C THR A 178 -7.91 11.52 -13.51
N TYR A 179 -7.85 10.30 -12.95
CA TYR A 179 -8.13 9.09 -13.72
C TYR A 179 -9.57 9.03 -14.26
N PRO A 180 -10.62 9.27 -13.46
CA PRO A 180 -11.98 9.25 -13.96
C PRO A 180 -12.21 10.31 -15.04
N ALA A 181 -11.54 11.47 -14.97
CA ALA A 181 -11.58 12.47 -16.02
C ALA A 181 -10.95 11.98 -17.34
N ALA A 182 -9.85 11.21 -17.27
CA ALA A 182 -9.27 10.55 -18.44
C ALA A 182 -10.18 9.45 -19.00
N LEU A 183 -10.68 8.56 -18.14
CA LEU A 183 -11.54 7.45 -18.51
C LEU A 183 -12.85 7.92 -19.15
N ALA A 184 -13.42 9.04 -18.70
CA ALA A 184 -14.62 9.64 -19.28
C ALA A 184 -14.43 10.08 -20.75
N LYS A 185 -13.20 10.36 -21.16
CA LYS A 185 -12.85 10.77 -22.54
C LYS A 185 -12.46 9.60 -23.43
N MET A 186 -12.24 8.41 -22.86
CA MET A 186 -11.87 7.23 -23.64
C MET A 186 -13.05 6.65 -24.42
N PRO A 187 -12.82 6.07 -25.62
CA PRO A 187 -13.83 5.22 -26.25
C PRO A 187 -14.15 4.03 -25.33
N ALA A 188 -15.41 3.60 -25.30
CA ALA A 188 -15.90 2.57 -24.37
C ALA A 188 -15.63 2.89 -22.87
N SER A 189 -15.72 4.17 -22.49
CA SER A 189 -15.53 4.66 -21.12
C SER A 189 -16.14 3.79 -20.00
N PRO A 190 -17.37 3.24 -20.11
CA PRO A 190 -17.93 2.39 -19.07
C PRO A 190 -17.09 1.14 -18.79
N PHE A 191 -16.56 0.49 -19.83
CA PHE A 191 -15.73 -0.70 -19.70
C PHE A 191 -14.43 -0.40 -18.93
N PHE A 192 -13.69 0.64 -19.36
CA PHE A 192 -12.43 1.01 -18.72
C PHE A 192 -12.62 1.50 -17.28
N SER A 193 -13.73 2.21 -17.01
CA SER A 193 -14.09 2.65 -15.66
C SER A 193 -14.33 1.46 -14.72
N ILE A 194 -15.12 0.47 -15.16
CA ILE A 194 -15.41 -0.72 -14.35
C ILE A 194 -14.13 -1.49 -14.03
N ILE A 195 -13.31 -1.81 -15.03
CA ILE A 195 -12.09 -2.60 -14.79
C ILE A 195 -11.07 -1.83 -13.93
N PHE A 196 -10.97 -0.50 -14.09
CA PHE A 196 -10.07 0.34 -13.30
C PHE A 196 -10.49 0.40 -11.82
N PHE A 197 -11.77 0.64 -11.53
CA PHE A 197 -12.23 0.67 -10.14
C PHE A 197 -12.26 -0.72 -9.50
N LEU A 198 -12.54 -1.78 -10.27
CA LEU A 198 -12.37 -3.16 -9.78
C LEU A 198 -10.90 -3.46 -9.47
N MET A 199 -9.96 -2.97 -10.29
CA MET A 199 -8.53 -3.09 -10.02
C MET A 199 -8.15 -2.35 -8.74
N LEU A 200 -8.59 -1.10 -8.57
CA LEU A 200 -8.34 -0.34 -7.34
C LEU A 200 -8.89 -1.04 -6.10
N LEU A 201 -10.10 -1.61 -6.20
CA LEU A 201 -10.68 -2.42 -5.13
C LEU A 201 -9.83 -3.66 -4.84
N ALA A 202 -9.41 -4.40 -5.86
CA ALA A 202 -8.57 -5.59 -5.71
C ALA A 202 -7.22 -5.28 -5.05
N LEU A 203 -6.57 -4.18 -5.45
CA LEU A 203 -5.32 -3.70 -4.84
C LEU A 203 -5.52 -3.36 -3.35
N GLY A 204 -6.57 -2.61 -3.03
CA GLY A 204 -6.88 -2.26 -1.64
C GLY A 204 -7.20 -3.48 -0.77
N LEU A 205 -7.98 -4.43 -1.30
CA LEU A 205 -8.36 -5.65 -0.58
C LEU A 205 -7.15 -6.54 -0.26
N GLY A 206 -6.22 -6.70 -1.20
CA GLY A 206 -5.00 -7.48 -0.98
C GLY A 206 -4.21 -6.99 0.24
N SER A 207 -4.01 -5.68 0.34
CA SER A 207 -3.34 -5.07 1.50
C SER A 207 -4.18 -5.19 2.78
N GLN A 208 -5.49 -4.96 2.70
CA GLN A 208 -6.38 -5.04 3.87
C GLN A 208 -6.46 -6.45 4.47
N PHE A 209 -6.36 -7.51 3.66
CA PHE A 209 -6.29 -8.87 4.18
C PHE A 209 -5.08 -9.04 5.09
N ALA A 210 -3.91 -8.56 4.66
CA ALA A 210 -2.68 -8.66 5.43
C ALA A 210 -2.72 -7.82 6.71
N SER A 211 -3.16 -6.57 6.62
CA SER A 211 -3.25 -5.67 7.78
C SER A 211 -4.26 -6.14 8.82
N THR A 212 -5.40 -6.72 8.39
CA THR A 212 -6.43 -7.21 9.32
C THR A 212 -6.03 -8.54 9.97
N ASP A 213 -5.20 -9.35 9.32
CA ASP A 213 -4.76 -10.64 9.87
C ASP A 213 -3.80 -10.48 11.07
N VAL A 214 -3.06 -9.37 11.13
CA VAL A 214 -2.11 -9.05 12.21
C VAL A 214 -2.79 -9.00 13.58
N PRO A 215 -3.81 -8.14 13.83
CA PRO A 215 -4.48 -8.10 15.12
C PRO A 215 -5.22 -9.40 15.43
N VAL A 216 -5.76 -10.11 14.43
CA VAL A 216 -6.39 -11.42 14.63
C VAL A 216 -5.37 -12.44 15.14
N THR A 217 -4.19 -12.49 14.53
CA THR A 217 -3.11 -13.40 14.92
C THR A 217 -2.57 -13.04 16.30
N ALA A 218 -2.35 -11.76 16.59
CA ALA A 218 -1.94 -11.29 17.91
C ALA A 218 -2.96 -11.70 19.00
N LEU A 219 -4.26 -11.53 18.76
CA LEU A 219 -5.31 -11.96 19.70
C LEU A 219 -5.30 -13.48 19.93
N MET A 220 -5.00 -14.27 18.90
CA MET A 220 -4.87 -15.73 19.03
C MET A 220 -3.67 -16.12 19.89
N GLU A 221 -2.56 -15.38 19.81
CA GLU A 221 -1.36 -15.60 20.61
C GLU A 221 -1.55 -15.18 22.07
N PHE A 222 -2.15 -14.01 22.33
CA PHE A 222 -2.43 -13.54 23.70
C PHE A 222 -3.51 -14.36 24.40
N PHE A 223 -4.47 -14.91 23.65
CA PHE A 223 -5.56 -15.70 24.21
C PHE A 223 -5.67 -17.09 23.54
N PRO A 224 -4.76 -18.04 23.86
CA PRO A 224 -4.70 -19.35 23.22
C PRO A 224 -6.01 -20.15 23.29
N SER A 225 -6.81 -19.96 24.34
CA SER A 225 -8.13 -20.57 24.52
C SER A 225 -9.11 -20.23 23.37
N TYR A 226 -8.94 -19.08 22.72
CA TYR A 226 -9.75 -18.63 21.59
C TYR A 226 -9.11 -18.89 20.23
N ALA A 227 -7.88 -19.43 20.18
CA ALA A 227 -7.21 -19.75 18.92
C ALA A 227 -8.02 -20.73 18.05
N LYS A 228 -8.73 -21.69 18.67
CA LYS A 228 -9.65 -22.61 17.98
C LYS A 228 -10.91 -21.94 17.43
N ARG A 229 -11.19 -20.70 17.83
CA ARG A 229 -12.35 -19.88 17.44
C ARG A 229 -11.93 -18.68 16.59
N ARG A 230 -10.95 -18.85 15.68
CA ARG A 230 -10.47 -17.79 14.79
C ARG A 230 -11.60 -17.02 14.08
N SER A 231 -12.61 -17.72 13.57
CA SER A 231 -13.74 -17.08 12.89
C SER A 231 -14.47 -16.06 13.77
N LEU A 232 -14.62 -16.34 15.06
CA LEU A 232 -15.20 -15.41 16.02
C LEU A 232 -14.28 -14.18 16.21
N LEU A 233 -12.97 -14.40 16.34
CA LEU A 233 -11.99 -13.31 16.47
C LEU A 233 -11.98 -12.41 15.23
N VAL A 234 -12.05 -12.98 14.03
CA VAL A 234 -12.16 -12.23 12.77
C VAL A 234 -13.41 -11.36 12.77
N VAL A 235 -14.58 -11.94 13.10
CA VAL A 235 -15.84 -11.18 13.12
C VAL A 235 -15.78 -10.04 14.15
N ILE A 236 -15.24 -10.29 15.34
CA ILE A 236 -15.07 -9.25 16.38
C ILE A 236 -14.14 -8.15 15.87
N THR A 237 -12.95 -8.49 15.36
CA THR A 237 -11.98 -7.51 14.87
C THR A 237 -12.55 -6.67 13.72
N CYS A 238 -13.17 -7.30 12.71
CA CYS A 238 -13.81 -6.57 11.61
C CYS A 238 -14.97 -5.68 12.09
N SER A 239 -15.73 -6.12 13.09
CA SER A 239 -16.83 -5.31 13.66
C SER A 239 -16.29 -4.08 14.41
N VAL A 240 -15.22 -4.26 15.20
CA VAL A 240 -14.55 -3.16 15.89
C VAL A 240 -13.96 -2.17 14.88
N PHE A 241 -13.28 -2.65 13.84
CA PHE A 241 -12.72 -1.77 12.81
C PHE A 241 -13.77 -1.09 11.94
N TYR A 242 -14.89 -1.74 11.65
CA TYR A 242 -16.04 -1.08 11.02
C TYR A 242 -16.51 0.11 11.85
N LEU A 243 -16.77 -0.10 13.15
CA LEU A 243 -17.23 0.97 14.05
C LEU A 243 -16.18 2.08 14.19
N ALA A 244 -14.91 1.73 14.31
CA ALA A 244 -13.80 2.68 14.40
C ALA A 244 -13.58 3.46 13.09
N SER A 245 -13.99 2.92 11.94
CA SER A 245 -13.84 3.58 10.64
C SER A 245 -15.05 4.41 10.21
N LEU A 246 -16.18 4.35 10.94
CA LEU A 246 -17.36 5.17 10.68
C LEU A 246 -17.10 6.68 10.63
N PRO A 247 -16.22 7.28 11.46
CA PRO A 247 -15.90 8.71 11.37
C PRO A 247 -15.34 9.12 9.99
N PHE A 248 -14.65 8.22 9.27
CA PHE A 248 -14.16 8.51 7.93
C PHE A 248 -15.27 8.57 6.88
N ALA A 249 -16.47 8.05 7.19
CA ALA A 249 -17.65 8.13 6.32
C ALA A 249 -18.49 9.41 6.53
N CYS A 250 -18.08 10.30 7.44
CA CYS A 250 -18.70 11.60 7.64
C CYS A 250 -18.26 12.60 6.54
N PRO A 251 -19.04 13.68 6.29
CA PRO A 251 -18.64 14.83 5.46
C PRO A 251 -17.23 15.37 5.74
N GLY A 252 -16.84 15.45 7.02
CA GLY A 252 -15.50 15.87 7.45
C GLY A 252 -14.45 14.75 7.45
N GLY A 253 -14.82 13.51 7.11
CA GLY A 253 -13.97 12.33 7.25
C GLY A 253 -12.68 12.36 6.42
N ILE A 254 -12.66 13.09 5.31
CA ILE A 254 -11.44 13.26 4.49
C ILE A 254 -10.33 13.99 5.24
N TYR A 255 -10.67 14.96 6.10
CA TYR A 255 -9.68 15.66 6.92
C TYR A 255 -9.10 14.75 8.00
N LEU A 256 -9.95 13.92 8.61
CA LEU A 256 -9.50 12.90 9.55
C LEU A 256 -8.61 11.85 8.87
N PHE A 257 -8.97 11.45 7.65
CA PHE A 257 -8.18 10.52 6.83
C PHE A 257 -6.78 11.07 6.55
N GLU A 258 -6.68 12.31 6.09
CA GLU A 258 -5.40 12.98 5.82
C GLU A 258 -4.56 13.11 7.10
N LEU A 259 -5.19 13.47 8.23
CA LEU A 259 -4.50 13.56 9.53
C LEU A 259 -3.95 12.21 10.00
N PHE A 260 -4.75 11.15 9.90
CA PHE A 260 -4.32 9.79 10.28
C PHE A 260 -3.19 9.28 9.37
N GLN A 261 -3.29 9.54 8.07
CA GLN A 261 -2.26 9.13 7.11
C GLN A 261 -0.91 9.79 7.45
N GLU A 262 -0.91 11.10 7.69
CA GLU A 262 0.33 11.85 7.93
C GLU A 262 0.93 11.54 9.30
N TYR A 263 0.13 11.64 10.37
CA TYR A 263 0.67 11.59 11.73
C TYR A 263 0.62 10.21 12.38
N THR A 264 -0.32 9.34 12.00
CA THR A 264 -0.41 8.00 12.60
C THR A 264 0.40 7.00 11.80
N ALA A 265 0.11 6.85 10.51
CA ALA A 265 0.75 5.81 9.70
C ALA A 265 2.23 6.13 9.46
N ASN A 266 2.55 7.31 8.92
CA ASN A 266 3.92 7.58 8.49
C ASN A 266 4.90 7.64 9.68
N ILE A 267 4.60 8.43 10.72
CA ILE A 267 5.50 8.62 11.87
C ILE A 267 5.64 7.33 12.67
N SER A 268 4.52 6.74 13.11
CA SER A 268 4.57 5.61 14.06
C SER A 268 5.27 4.40 13.48
N LEU A 269 5.04 4.07 12.21
CA LEU A 269 5.63 2.87 11.59
C LEU A 269 7.14 2.98 11.43
N VAL A 270 7.65 4.17 11.09
CA VAL A 270 9.09 4.38 10.99
C VAL A 270 9.74 4.27 12.37
N PHE A 271 9.11 4.81 13.41
CA PHE A 271 9.57 4.63 14.79
C PHE A 271 9.57 3.16 15.21
N ILE A 272 8.50 2.42 14.94
CA ILE A 272 8.43 0.97 15.21
C ILE A 272 9.55 0.24 14.45
N GLY A 273 9.74 0.52 13.16
CA GLY A 273 10.80 -0.09 12.35
C GLY A 273 12.21 0.20 12.87
N PHE A 274 12.46 1.43 13.33
CA PHE A 274 13.73 1.76 13.98
C PHE A 274 13.96 0.88 15.22
N PHE A 275 12.97 0.78 16.12
CA PHE A 275 13.11 -0.04 17.32
C PHE A 275 13.18 -1.54 17.03
N GLU A 276 12.49 -2.05 16.01
CA GLU A 276 12.61 -3.45 15.56
C GLU A 276 14.04 -3.77 15.12
N VAL A 277 14.63 -2.91 14.29
CA VAL A 277 16.01 -3.07 13.82
C VAL A 277 16.99 -2.97 14.99
N ILE A 278 16.84 -1.98 15.87
CA ILE A 278 17.71 -1.85 17.06
C ILE A 278 17.61 -3.08 17.97
N SER A 279 16.38 -3.56 18.18
CA SER A 279 16.13 -4.73 19.03
C SER A 279 16.78 -5.99 18.48
N ILE A 280 16.68 -6.24 17.17
CA ILE A 280 17.26 -7.45 16.55
C ILE A 280 18.79 -7.33 16.43
N ALA A 281 19.28 -6.22 15.87
CA ALA A 281 20.70 -6.08 15.53
C ALA A 281 21.60 -5.89 16.76
N TYR A 282 21.15 -5.12 17.77
CA TYR A 282 21.99 -4.72 18.90
C TYR A 282 21.58 -5.33 20.24
N ILE A 283 20.28 -5.42 20.56
CA ILE A 283 19.81 -5.93 21.86
C ILE A 283 19.84 -7.47 21.87
N TYR A 284 19.13 -8.10 20.91
CA TYR A 284 19.18 -9.55 20.71
C TYR A 284 20.58 -9.99 20.25
N GLY A 285 21.15 -9.18 19.36
CA GLY A 285 22.54 -9.28 18.91
C GLY A 285 22.68 -10.01 17.60
N PHE A 286 23.34 -9.36 16.64
CA PHE A 286 23.54 -9.86 15.27
C PHE A 286 24.09 -11.29 15.19
N ASN A 287 25.00 -11.70 16.08
CA ASN A 287 25.55 -13.05 16.07
C ASN A 287 24.50 -14.12 16.41
N ARG A 288 23.57 -13.83 17.33
CA ARG A 288 22.48 -14.77 17.66
C ARG A 288 21.51 -14.87 16.49
N PHE A 289 21.11 -13.72 15.93
CA PHE A 289 20.29 -13.67 14.73
C PHE A 289 20.89 -14.48 13.56
N MET A 290 22.20 -14.37 13.34
CA MET A 290 22.87 -15.16 12.31
C MET A 290 22.90 -16.67 12.60
N ASN A 291 22.94 -17.08 13.88
CA ASN A 291 22.85 -18.48 14.25
C ASN A 291 21.43 -19.03 13.98
N ASP A 292 20.39 -18.21 14.19
CA ASP A 292 19.01 -18.60 13.86
C ASP A 292 18.82 -18.75 12.33
N VAL A 293 19.39 -17.82 11.55
CA VAL A 293 19.40 -17.92 10.08
C VAL A 293 20.12 -19.17 9.61
N GLU A 294 21.25 -19.51 10.25
CA GLU A 294 21.99 -20.74 9.96
C GLU A 294 21.19 -22.00 10.32
N MET A 295 20.45 -21.97 11.44
CA MET A 295 19.56 -23.06 11.84
C MET A 295 18.42 -23.28 10.83
N MET A 296 17.85 -22.21 10.28
CA MET A 296 16.77 -22.29 9.29
C MET A 296 17.26 -22.76 7.91
N LEU A 297 18.43 -22.30 7.46
CA LEU A 297 18.93 -22.57 6.10
C LEU A 297 19.96 -23.70 6.01
N GLY A 298 20.42 -24.21 7.15
CA GLY A 298 21.51 -25.17 7.25
C GLY A 298 22.89 -24.59 6.88
N LYS A 299 22.99 -23.28 6.62
CA LYS A 299 24.24 -22.59 6.32
C LYS A 299 24.18 -21.11 6.68
N ARG A 300 25.32 -20.56 7.10
CA ARG A 300 25.47 -19.12 7.38
C ARG A 300 25.59 -18.32 6.08
N ALA A 301 24.47 -18.05 5.42
CA ALA A 301 24.42 -17.33 4.15
C ALA A 301 24.50 -15.80 4.34
N ALA A 302 25.15 -15.11 3.40
CA ALA A 302 25.12 -13.66 3.24
C ALA A 302 25.52 -12.83 4.49
N GLN A 303 26.36 -13.37 5.38
CA GLN A 303 26.69 -12.73 6.67
C GLN A 303 27.21 -11.29 6.53
N TYR A 304 28.14 -11.03 5.62
CA TYR A 304 28.68 -9.67 5.41
C TYR A 304 27.59 -8.71 4.93
N TYR A 305 26.77 -9.13 3.97
CA TYR A 305 25.64 -8.34 3.47
C TYR A 305 24.61 -8.06 4.58
N LEU A 306 24.24 -9.08 5.37
CA LEU A 306 23.33 -8.92 6.49
C LEU A 306 23.89 -8.02 7.59
N PHE A 307 25.20 -8.11 7.85
CA PHE A 307 25.85 -7.24 8.84
C PHE A 307 25.76 -5.77 8.41
N VAL A 308 26.16 -5.46 7.18
CA VAL A 308 26.10 -4.09 6.66
C VAL A 308 24.65 -3.60 6.63
N THR A 309 23.72 -4.45 6.20
CA THR A 309 22.32 -4.04 6.07
C THR A 309 21.64 -3.80 7.42
N TRP A 310 21.71 -4.76 8.33
CA TRP A 310 21.02 -4.71 9.63
C TRP A 310 21.72 -3.83 10.67
N CYS A 311 23.06 -3.80 10.69
CA CYS A 311 23.82 -3.06 11.72
C CYS A 311 24.28 -1.67 11.28
N ILE A 312 24.12 -1.29 10.00
CA ILE A 312 24.57 0.02 9.51
C ILE A 312 23.46 0.68 8.71
N THR A 313 23.06 0.10 7.57
CA THR A 313 22.18 0.82 6.64
C THR A 313 20.76 0.97 7.16
N ALA A 314 20.17 -0.07 7.75
CA ALA A 314 18.78 -0.04 8.22
C ALA A 314 18.56 0.94 9.39
N PRO A 315 19.43 1.00 10.43
CA PRO A 315 19.32 2.03 11.46
C PRO A 315 19.46 3.45 10.91
N ILE A 316 20.40 3.67 9.98
CA ILE A 316 20.61 5.00 9.37
C ILE A 316 19.41 5.39 8.51
N LEU A 317 18.91 4.49 7.65
CA LEU A 317 17.79 4.76 6.76
C LEU A 317 16.48 4.99 7.51
N THR A 318 16.21 4.22 8.57
CA THR A 318 15.03 4.42 9.43
C THR A 318 15.12 5.75 10.20
N LEU A 319 16.31 6.12 10.69
CA LEU A 319 16.52 7.41 11.35
C LEU A 319 16.40 8.61 10.38
N VAL A 320 16.95 8.49 9.17
CA VAL A 320 16.77 9.48 8.10
C VAL A 320 15.29 9.60 7.73
N SER A 321 14.57 8.49 7.63
CA SER A 321 13.13 8.47 7.34
C SER A 321 12.30 9.03 8.50
N ALA A 322 12.75 8.92 9.75
CA ALA A 322 12.08 9.53 10.90
C ALA A 322 12.27 11.06 10.90
N TYR A 323 13.50 11.52 10.63
CA TYR A 323 13.81 12.94 10.52
C TYR A 323 13.08 13.61 9.35
N ALA A 324 12.92 12.85 8.26
CA ALA A 324 12.23 13.25 7.05
C ALA A 324 10.78 13.68 7.28
N ILE A 325 10.04 12.91 8.07
CA ILE A 325 8.61 13.15 8.29
C ILE A 325 8.39 14.39 9.17
N ASN A 326 9.33 14.73 10.05
CA ASN A 326 9.27 15.96 10.87
C ASN A 326 9.50 17.26 10.08
N GLN A 327 9.86 17.19 8.80
CA GLN A 327 10.15 18.35 7.94
C GLN A 327 9.08 18.60 6.86
N CYS A 328 8.03 17.76 6.83
CA CYS A 328 6.82 17.97 6.04
C CYS A 328 5.76 18.71 6.87
#